data_AF-A0A7W4WGE7-F1
#
_entry.id   AF-A0A7W4WGE7-F1
#
_cell.length_a   1.000
_cell.length_b   1.000
_cell.length_c   1.000
_cell.angle_alpha   90.00
_cell.angle_beta   90.00
_cell.angle_gamma   90.00
#
_symmetry.space_group_name_H-M   'P 1'
#
loop_
_entity.id
_entity.type
_entity.pdbx_description
1 polymer ?
#
loop_
_entity_poly.entity_id
_entity_poly.type
_entity_poly.pdbx_seq_one_letter_code
_entity_poly.pdbx_strand_id
1 'polypeptide(L)'
;MADAKFTQNPSTCHSLQALTAHPTVDPVIFFDRSAKPMDLLDTANHRLGAAQRLLELTASHDLEGADHRALGVVSEAAYLLLSDGYDLFRALASD
;
A
#
# COMPACT_ATOMS: atom_id res chain seq x y z
N MET A 1 16.63 -23.12 11.37
CA MET A 1 15.82 -21.97 10.92
C MET A 1 14.58 -21.97 11.80
N ALA A 2 14.43 -20.96 12.65
CA ALA A 2 13.29 -20.89 13.55
C ALA A 2 12.07 -20.44 12.74
N ASP A 3 11.06 -21.30 12.65
CA ASP A 3 9.75 -20.94 12.14
C ASP A 3 9.22 -19.76 12.96
N ALA A 4 9.10 -18.60 12.32
CA ALA A 4 8.37 -17.48 12.89
C ALA A 4 6.89 -17.90 12.96
N LYS A 5 6.51 -18.52 14.09
CA LYS A 5 5.11 -18.72 14.44
C LYS A 5 4.48 -17.34 14.57
N PHE A 6 3.74 -16.93 13.54
CA PHE A 6 2.69 -15.94 13.69
C PHE A 6 1.76 -16.46 14.78
N THR A 7 1.95 -15.99 16.01
CA THR A 7 1.01 -16.19 17.09
C THR A 7 -0.22 -15.36 16.75
N GLN A 8 -1.10 -15.94 15.93
CA GLN A 8 -2.46 -15.45 15.78
C GLN A 8 -3.13 -15.56 17.15
N ASN A 9 -3.33 -14.42 17.79
CA ASN A 9 -4.27 -14.31 18.90
C ASN A 9 -5.67 -14.47 18.27
N PRO A 10 -6.41 -15.56 18.52
CA PRO A 10 -7.56 -15.95 17.69
C PRO A 10 -8.85 -15.16 17.97
N SER A 11 -8.79 -14.01 18.64
CA SER A 11 -10.00 -13.40 19.23
C SER A 11 -10.53 -12.11 18.60
N THR A 12 -9.89 -11.48 17.60
CA THR A 12 -10.43 -10.25 16.99
C THR A 12 -10.05 -10.05 15.51
N CYS A 13 -10.04 -11.10 14.69
CA CYS A 13 -9.74 -10.99 13.25
C CYS A 13 -11.00 -10.87 12.39
N HIS A 14 -11.95 -10.00 12.76
CA HIS A 14 -13.21 -9.82 12.01
C HIS A 14 -13.25 -8.56 11.13
N SER A 15 -12.19 -7.76 11.13
CA SER A 15 -12.10 -6.47 10.44
C SER A 15 -11.00 -6.38 9.39
N LEU A 16 -10.33 -7.50 9.07
CA LEU A 16 -9.34 -7.49 7.99
C LEU A 16 -10.03 -7.25 6.64
N GLN A 17 -9.60 -6.20 5.96
CA GLN A 17 -10.05 -5.87 4.61
C GLN A 17 -8.88 -6.04 3.65
N ALA A 18 -9.13 -6.71 2.53
CA ALA A 18 -8.13 -6.86 1.47
C ALA A 18 -7.85 -5.51 0.81
N LEU A 19 -6.59 -5.29 0.45
CA LEU A 19 -6.23 -4.19 -0.46
C LEU A 19 -6.76 -4.50 -1.86
N THR A 20 -7.21 -3.48 -2.56
CA THR A 20 -7.86 -3.60 -3.88
C THR A 20 -6.86 -3.90 -5.00
N ALA A 21 -5.64 -3.37 -4.92
CA ALA A 21 -4.56 -3.74 -5.83
C ALA A 21 -3.91 -5.05 -5.37
N HIS A 22 -4.39 -6.16 -5.92
CA HIS A 22 -3.78 -7.47 -5.74
C HIS A 22 -3.49 -8.13 -7.10
N PRO A 23 -2.24 -8.54 -7.38
CA PRO A 23 -1.89 -9.15 -8.67
C PRO A 23 -2.35 -10.61 -8.79
N THR A 24 -2.77 -11.22 -7.69
CA THR A 24 -3.19 -12.62 -7.59
C THR A 24 -4.71 -12.74 -7.52
N VAL A 25 -5.23 -13.93 -7.83
CA VAL A 25 -6.67 -14.24 -7.70
C VAL A 25 -7.11 -14.14 -6.24
N ASP A 26 -6.30 -14.71 -5.34
CA ASP A 26 -6.55 -14.66 -3.90
C ASP A 26 -5.76 -13.49 -3.27
N PRO A 27 -6.41 -12.60 -2.50
CA PRO A 27 -5.73 -11.52 -1.81
C PRO A 27 -4.86 -12.06 -0.68
N VAL A 28 -3.62 -11.59 -0.59
CA VAL A 28 -2.65 -12.00 0.44
C VAL A 28 -2.18 -10.84 1.33
N ILE A 29 -2.58 -9.60 1.01
CA ILE A 29 -2.28 -8.40 1.78
C ILE A 29 -3.59 -7.77 2.25
N PHE A 30 -3.65 -7.51 3.56
CA PHE A 30 -4.83 -7.00 4.24
C PHE A 30 -4.44 -5.87 5.19
N PHE A 31 -5.38 -4.98 5.47
CA PHE A 31 -5.28 -4.02 6.57
C PHE A 31 -6.40 -4.24 7.58
N ASP A 32 -6.16 -3.87 8.83
CA ASP A 32 -7.16 -3.93 9.88
C ASP A 32 -8.06 -2.71 9.85
N ARG A 33 -9.31 -2.87 9.41
CA ARG A 33 -10.30 -1.79 9.39
C ARG A 33 -10.72 -1.32 10.78
N SER A 34 -10.50 -2.12 11.82
CA SER A 34 -10.79 -1.75 13.20
C SER A 34 -9.65 -1.01 13.89
N ALA A 35 -8.53 -0.79 13.18
CA ALA A 35 -7.44 0.05 13.67
C ALA A 35 -7.95 1.46 13.98
N LYS A 36 -7.22 2.18 14.85
CA LYS A 36 -7.61 3.54 15.22
C LYS A 36 -7.67 4.42 13.95
N PRO A 37 -8.66 5.30 13.81
CA PRO A 37 -8.77 6.17 12.64
C PRO A 37 -7.50 6.98 12.34
N MET A 38 -6.80 7.45 13.37
CA MET A 38 -5.52 8.13 13.21
C MET A 38 -4.41 7.23 12.65
N ASP A 39 -4.34 5.97 13.07
CA ASP A 39 -3.34 5.03 12.57
C ASP A 39 -3.57 4.73 11.08
N LEU A 40 -4.85 4.60 10.67
CA LEU A 40 -5.23 4.44 9.27
C LEU A 40 -4.88 5.69 8.45
N LEU A 41 -5.19 6.89 8.96
CA LEU A 41 -4.89 8.17 8.31
C LEU A 41 -3.39 8.38 8.13
N ASP A 42 -2.60 8.19 9.18
CA ASP A 42 -1.15 8.37 9.15
C ASP A 42 -0.49 7.37 8.18
N THR A 43 -0.96 6.13 8.20
CA THR A 43 -0.51 5.10 7.25
C THR A 43 -0.88 5.48 5.81
N ALA A 44 -2.11 5.95 5.57
CA ALA A 44 -2.56 6.38 4.25
C ALA A 44 -1.69 7.53 3.71
N ASN A 45 -1.45 8.55 4.54
CA ASN A 45 -0.57 9.67 4.20
C ASN A 45 0.86 9.21 3.89
N HIS A 46 1.41 8.26 4.65
CA HIS A 46 2.72 7.70 4.37
C HIS A 46 2.77 6.98 3.02
N ARG A 47 1.74 6.20 2.67
CA ARG A 47 1.66 5.49 1.38
C ARG A 47 1.55 6.47 0.21
N LEU A 48 0.63 7.44 0.30
CA LEU A 48 0.49 8.48 -0.73
C LEU A 48 1.76 9.32 -0.89
N GLY A 49 2.38 9.74 0.21
CA GLY A 49 3.63 10.50 0.17
C GLY A 49 4.80 9.70 -0.41
N ALA A 50 4.86 8.39 -0.17
CA ALA A 50 5.85 7.52 -0.80
C ALA A 50 5.61 7.40 -2.32
N ALA A 51 4.37 7.21 -2.75
CA ALA A 51 4.03 7.18 -4.16
C ALA A 51 4.34 8.51 -4.87
N GLN A 52 4.01 9.64 -4.24
CA GLN A 52 4.32 10.96 -4.76
C GLN A 52 5.83 11.12 -5.02
N ARG A 53 6.68 10.76 -4.05
CA ARG A 53 8.14 10.82 -4.20
C ARG A 53 8.64 9.94 -5.35
N LEU A 54 8.05 8.75 -5.55
CA LEU A 54 8.39 7.88 -6.67
C LEU A 54 8.03 8.52 -8.02
N LEU A 55 6.86 9.15 -8.11
CA LEU A 55 6.43 9.85 -9.32
C LEU A 55 7.29 11.09 -9.62
N GLU A 56 7.68 11.85 -8.59
CA GLU A 56 8.59 13.00 -8.72
C GLU A 56 9.96 12.57 -9.27
N LEU A 57 10.47 11.41 -8.86
CA LEU A 57 11.70 10.85 -9.45
C LEU A 57 11.53 10.58 -10.94
N THR A 58 10.38 10.05 -11.37
CA THR A 58 10.14 9.81 -12.81
C THR A 58 9.95 11.08 -13.62
N ALA A 59 9.38 12.13 -13.01
CA ALA A 59 9.10 13.41 -13.68
C ALA A 59 10.35 14.31 -13.85
N SER A 60 11.39 14.08 -13.04
CA SER A 60 12.60 14.92 -12.99
C SER A 60 13.76 14.43 -13.87
N HIS A 61 13.64 13.25 -14.50
CA HIS A 61 14.68 12.73 -15.38
C HIS A 61 14.53 13.27 -16.80
N ASP A 62 15.63 13.80 -17.34
CA ASP A 62 15.74 14.15 -18.76
C ASP A 62 15.62 12.87 -19.59
N LEU A 63 14.78 12.89 -20.63
CA LEU A 63 14.37 11.69 -21.39
C LEU A 63 15.57 10.95 -22.01
N GLU A 64 16.67 11.65 -22.28
CA GLU A 64 17.88 11.08 -22.88
C GLU A 64 18.66 10.13 -21.95
N GLY A 65 18.46 10.22 -20.63
CA GLY A 65 19.14 9.39 -19.62
C GLY A 65 18.22 8.42 -18.85
N ALA A 66 16.93 8.40 -19.16
CA ALA A 66 15.95 7.63 -18.41
C ALA A 66 16.05 6.12 -18.72
N ASP A 67 16.25 5.30 -17.69
CA ASP A 67 16.11 3.86 -17.81
C ASP A 67 14.62 3.49 -17.91
N HIS A 68 14.18 3.17 -19.13
CA HIS A 68 12.82 2.71 -19.44
C HIS A 68 12.38 1.51 -18.59
N ARG A 69 13.30 0.65 -18.15
CA ARG A 69 12.96 -0.48 -17.26
C ARG A 69 12.70 0.00 -15.84
N ALA A 70 13.51 0.93 -15.35
CA ALA A 70 13.30 1.55 -14.06
C ALA A 70 11.96 2.31 -14.01
N LEU A 71 11.57 2.98 -15.10
CA LEU A 71 10.30 3.70 -15.17
C LEU A 71 9.09 2.78 -14.93
N GLY A 72 9.08 1.60 -15.55
CA GLY A 72 8.00 0.62 -15.37
C GLY A 72 7.90 0.14 -13.91
N VAL A 73 9.03 -0.26 -13.32
CA VAL A 73 9.10 -0.74 -11.93
C VAL A 73 8.70 0.34 -10.92
N VAL A 74 9.17 1.58 -11.12
CA VAL A 74 8.85 2.70 -10.24
C VAL A 74 7.37 3.07 -10.35
N SER A 75 6.82 3.05 -11.56
CA SER A 75 5.40 3.36 -11.81
C SER A 75 4.48 2.30 -11.19
N GLU A 76 4.86 1.01 -11.29
CA GLU A 76 4.13 -0.09 -10.64
C GLU A 76 4.16 0.05 -9.11
N ALA A 77 5.33 0.32 -8.52
CA ALA A 77 5.45 0.53 -7.08
C ALA A 77 4.63 1.76 -6.61
N ALA A 78 4.64 2.85 -7.38
CA ALA A 78 3.83 4.03 -7.09
C ALA A 78 2.32 3.71 -7.16
N TYR A 79 1.88 2.95 -8.16
CA TYR A 79 0.50 2.52 -8.30
C TYR A 79 0.02 1.70 -7.08
N LEU A 80 0.81 0.71 -6.66
CA LEU A 80 0.47 -0.11 -5.49
C LEU A 80 0.33 0.77 -4.23
N LEU A 81 1.29 1.66 -3.98
CA LEU A 81 1.24 2.57 -2.84
C LEU A 81 0.06 3.57 -2.90
N LEU A 82 -0.30 4.05 -4.09
CA LEU A 82 -1.50 4.89 -4.27
C LEU A 82 -2.76 4.12 -3.94
N SER A 83 -2.87 2.88 -4.43
CA SER A 83 -4.02 2.01 -4.16
C SER A 83 -4.14 1.73 -2.66
N ASP A 84 -3.04 1.41 -1.99
CA ASP A 84 -2.99 1.19 -0.55
C ASP A 84 -3.49 2.43 0.22
N GLY A 85 -2.95 3.59 -0.11
CA GLY A 85 -3.35 4.86 0.51
C GLY A 85 -4.83 5.17 0.29
N TYR A 86 -5.33 4.95 -0.92
CA TYR A 86 -6.74 5.16 -1.26
C TYR A 86 -7.67 4.23 -0.47
N ASP A 87 -7.33 2.95 -0.34
CA ASP A 87 -8.15 2.00 0.41
C ASP A 87 -8.25 2.36 1.89
N LEU A 88 -7.13 2.79 2.49
CA LEU A 88 -7.08 3.27 3.87
C LEU A 88 -7.92 4.54 4.06
N PHE A 89 -7.82 5.51 3.14
CA PHE A 89 -8.67 6.72 3.18
C PHE A 89 -10.15 6.39 3.03
N ARG A 90 -10.49 5.48 2.11
CA ARG A 90 -11.86 5.06 1.87
C ARG A 90 -12.45 4.36 3.09
N ALA A 91 -11.65 3.60 3.83
CA ALA A 91 -12.08 2.98 5.08
C ALA A 91 -12.49 4.03 6.13
N LEU A 92 -11.83 5.18 6.18
CA LEU A 92 -12.17 6.30 7.08
C LEU A 92 -13.45 7.05 6.66
N ALA A 93 -13.80 7.05 5.38
CA ALA A 93 -14.97 7.73 4.85
C ALA A 93 -16.25 6.88 4.88
N SER A 94 -16.15 5.61 5.28
CA SER A 94 -17.23 4.62 5.22
C SER A 94 -17.94 4.41 6.57
N ASP A 95 -17.87 5.40 7.47
CA ASP A 95 -18.60 5.45 8.75
C ASP A 95 -19.87 6.31 8.64
#